data_AF-A0AAN8I6C2-F1
#
_entry.id   AF-A0AAN8I6C2-F1
#
_cell.length_a   1.000
_cell.length_b   1.000
_cell.length_c   1.000
_cell.angle_alpha   90.00
_cell.angle_beta   90.00
_cell.angle_gamma   90.00
#
_symmetry.space_group_name_H-M   'P 1'
#
loop_
_entity.id
_entity.type
_entity.pdbx_description
1 polymer ?
#
loop_
_entity_poly.entity_id
_entity_poly.type
_entity_poly.pdbx_seq_one_letter_code
_entity_poly.pdbx_strand_id
1 'polypeptide(L)'
;MDTVDSQGIGVATIGGKWYITGGPTCGNCEVPIQYLSASSPLGPWSNEAGVISPDLKQGTIIAERGCGGQNKGLNKLPTANGGEVVISAIWGYRTSPISLAWAGMVQHGDNSQAISSTYWYPLEFDEGGRVKEYTCAAEVQLPLVEQRQRKVPVMPSYQPDCRVRDNTTFVQTGLDFGEGPIRIPVFQRTDDLGPYAQDGPVMDAALVMTVQYEDGTQSSVSFPASDVSWAPTIVEVPLETGQPVKSLSLSTTATNGCYGVLAEPKKMQGSKYAVVDADGEDEAADAQVYVHVDGSDWTPW
;
A
#
# COMPACT_ATOMS: atom_id res chain seq x y z
N MET A 1 -2.45 -15.80 -27.17
CA MET A 1 -2.88 -15.41 -25.81
C MET A 1 -3.99 -16.37 -25.43
N ASP A 2 -3.60 -17.53 -24.92
CA ASP A 2 -4.49 -18.59 -24.45
C ASP A 2 -4.83 -18.34 -22.97
N THR A 3 -6.08 -18.66 -22.59
CA THR A 3 -6.72 -18.49 -21.27
C THR A 3 -6.62 -17.10 -20.61
N VAL A 4 -7.75 -16.36 -20.57
CA VAL A 4 -7.87 -15.22 -19.66
C VAL A 4 -8.07 -15.81 -18.27
N ASP A 5 -6.99 -15.94 -17.52
CA ASP A 5 -7.06 -16.21 -16.09
C ASP A 5 -7.75 -15.01 -15.42
N SER A 6 -8.63 -15.26 -14.44
CA SER A 6 -9.22 -14.19 -13.62
C SER A 6 -8.49 -14.14 -12.27
N GLN A 7 -8.14 -12.94 -11.82
CA GLN A 7 -7.45 -12.68 -10.55
C GLN A 7 -8.23 -11.69 -9.69
N GLY A 8 -7.77 -11.51 -8.44
CA GLY A 8 -8.45 -10.63 -7.50
C GLY A 8 -9.85 -11.14 -7.16
N ILE A 9 -10.01 -12.45 -6.94
CA ILE A 9 -11.32 -13.08 -6.84
C ILE A 9 -12.00 -12.80 -5.50
N GLY A 10 -13.24 -12.30 -5.55
CA GLY A 10 -14.16 -12.22 -4.42
C GLY A 10 -15.34 -13.15 -4.60
N VAL A 11 -15.81 -13.77 -3.51
CA VAL A 11 -17.02 -14.62 -3.54
C VAL A 11 -17.97 -14.19 -2.43
N ALA A 12 -19.24 -13.99 -2.75
CA ALA A 12 -20.26 -13.66 -1.76
C ALA A 12 -21.65 -14.17 -2.14
N THR A 13 -22.52 -14.29 -1.13
CA THR A 13 -23.95 -14.53 -1.32
C THR A 13 -24.74 -13.26 -1.03
N ILE A 14 -25.54 -12.81 -2.00
CA ILE A 14 -26.32 -11.56 -1.95
C ILE A 14 -27.72 -11.87 -2.46
N GLY A 15 -28.75 -11.58 -1.64
CA GLY A 15 -30.14 -11.89 -2.01
C GLY A 15 -30.39 -13.36 -2.35
N GLY A 16 -29.67 -14.29 -1.72
CA GLY A 16 -29.79 -15.74 -1.98
C GLY A 16 -29.09 -16.24 -3.26
N LYS A 17 -28.42 -15.36 -4.00
CA LYS A 17 -27.63 -15.70 -5.20
C LYS A 17 -26.14 -15.61 -4.90
N TRP A 18 -25.35 -16.45 -5.55
CA TRP A 18 -23.90 -16.45 -5.48
C TRP A 18 -23.30 -15.53 -6.53
N TYR A 19 -22.26 -14.80 -6.13
CA TYR A 19 -21.50 -13.90 -6.99
C TYR A 19 -20.02 -14.21 -6.86
N ILE A 20 -19.34 -14.23 -8.00
CA ILE A 20 -17.89 -14.16 -8.10
C ILE A 20 -17.56 -12.81 -8.71
N THR A 21 -16.72 -12.00 -8.07
CA THR A 21 -16.11 -10.81 -8.67
C THR A 21 -14.65 -11.03 -8.94
N GLY A 22 -14.10 -10.31 -9.92
CA GLY A 22 -12.69 -10.39 -10.28
C GLY A 22 -12.41 -9.54 -11.51
N GLY A 23 -11.21 -9.69 -12.06
CA GLY A 23 -10.86 -9.08 -13.34
C GLY A 23 -9.86 -9.95 -14.08
N PRO A 24 -9.56 -9.61 -15.35
CA PRO A 24 -8.48 -10.23 -16.10
C PRO A 24 -7.17 -10.25 -15.31
N THR A 25 -6.41 -11.35 -15.43
CA THR A 25 -5.07 -11.46 -14.87
C THR A 25 -4.18 -10.37 -15.43
N CYS A 26 -3.57 -9.68 -14.50
CA CYS A 26 -2.82 -8.47 -14.72
C CYS A 26 -1.99 -8.30 -13.43
N GLY A 27 -0.73 -7.89 -13.55
CA GLY A 27 0.10 -7.61 -12.37
C GLY A 27 -0.39 -6.36 -11.64
N ASN A 28 0.49 -5.38 -11.44
CA ASN A 28 0.11 -4.09 -10.87
C ASN A 28 -0.54 -3.22 -11.95
N CYS A 29 -1.77 -3.51 -12.38
CA CYS A 29 -2.48 -2.74 -13.41
C CYS A 29 -3.95 -2.48 -13.09
N GLU A 30 -4.47 -1.46 -13.77
CA GLU A 30 -5.89 -1.13 -13.81
C GLU A 30 -6.58 -2.03 -14.85
N VAL A 31 -7.54 -2.85 -14.42
CA VAL A 31 -8.31 -3.74 -15.30
C VAL A 31 -9.80 -3.66 -14.99
N PRO A 32 -10.68 -3.99 -15.95
CA PRO A 32 -12.12 -4.05 -15.68
C PRO A 32 -12.42 -4.97 -14.50
N ILE A 33 -13.31 -4.51 -13.61
CA ILE A 33 -13.89 -5.36 -12.58
C ILE A 33 -15.16 -5.95 -13.16
N GLN A 34 -15.28 -7.26 -13.05
CA GLN A 34 -16.35 -8.06 -13.61
C GLN A 34 -16.97 -8.95 -12.55
N TYR A 35 -18.16 -9.48 -12.85
CA TYR A 35 -18.77 -10.51 -12.04
C TYR A 35 -19.47 -11.61 -12.84
N LEU A 36 -19.60 -12.75 -12.17
CA LEU A 36 -20.42 -13.88 -12.55
C LEU A 36 -21.40 -14.18 -11.43
N SER A 37 -22.52 -14.81 -11.77
CA SER A 37 -23.53 -15.17 -10.79
C SER A 37 -24.13 -16.55 -11.01
N ALA A 38 -24.58 -17.18 -9.93
CA ALA A 38 -25.15 -18.53 -9.92
C ALA A 38 -26.15 -18.70 -8.76
N SER A 39 -27.06 -19.66 -8.88
CA SER A 39 -27.97 -20.02 -7.78
C SER A 39 -27.35 -20.99 -6.76
N SER A 40 -26.17 -21.56 -7.09
CA SER A 40 -25.42 -22.51 -6.28
C SER A 40 -23.94 -22.13 -6.30
N PRO A 41 -23.17 -22.37 -5.23
CA PRO A 41 -21.74 -22.09 -5.22
C PRO A 41 -20.97 -22.93 -6.25
N LEU A 42 -21.55 -24.04 -6.69
CA LEU A 42 -20.97 -24.94 -7.70
C LEU A 42 -21.37 -24.57 -9.13
N GLY A 43 -22.10 -23.47 -9.33
CA GLY A 43 -22.63 -23.06 -10.62
C GLY A 43 -23.96 -23.75 -10.99
N PRO A 44 -24.38 -23.70 -12.27
CA PRO A 44 -23.65 -23.07 -13.38
C PRO A 44 -23.49 -21.57 -13.18
N TRP A 45 -22.31 -21.06 -13.49
CA TRP A 45 -22.00 -19.63 -13.44
C TRP A 45 -22.38 -18.97 -14.77
N SER A 46 -22.93 -17.77 -14.69
CA SER A 46 -23.37 -17.00 -15.85
C SER A 46 -23.07 -15.52 -15.71
N ASN A 47 -22.83 -14.88 -16.85
CA ASN A 47 -22.91 -13.43 -16.98
C ASN A 47 -24.37 -13.00 -17.27
N GLU A 48 -24.62 -11.69 -17.36
CA GLU A 48 -25.96 -11.14 -17.56
C GLU A 48 -26.58 -11.46 -18.92
N ALA A 49 -25.75 -11.73 -19.93
CA ALA A 49 -26.20 -12.20 -21.23
C ALA A 49 -26.72 -13.65 -21.18
N GLY A 50 -26.67 -14.31 -20.01
CA GLY A 50 -27.11 -15.69 -19.83
C GLY A 50 -26.13 -16.71 -20.40
N VAL A 51 -24.91 -16.30 -20.74
CA VAL A 51 -23.88 -17.21 -21.26
C VAL A 51 -23.40 -18.07 -20.10
N ILE A 52 -23.57 -19.39 -20.26
CA ILE A 52 -23.09 -20.41 -19.34
C ILE A 52 -22.01 -21.20 -20.09
N SER A 53 -20.78 -21.16 -19.61
CA SER A 53 -19.68 -21.94 -20.16
C SER A 53 -18.66 -22.26 -19.07
N PRO A 54 -18.09 -23.48 -19.03
CA PRO A 54 -16.90 -23.75 -18.23
C PRO A 54 -15.70 -22.88 -18.65
N ASP A 55 -15.69 -22.39 -19.90
CA ASP A 55 -14.66 -21.49 -20.46
C ASP A 55 -15.11 -20.03 -20.48
N LEU A 56 -15.98 -19.60 -19.54
CA LEU A 56 -16.46 -18.23 -19.51
C LEU A 56 -15.33 -17.27 -19.13
N LYS A 57 -14.70 -16.66 -20.15
CA LYS A 57 -13.53 -15.77 -20.01
C LYS A 57 -13.88 -14.32 -19.64
N GLN A 58 -15.17 -13.95 -19.69
CA GLN A 58 -15.65 -12.60 -19.46
C GLN A 58 -16.93 -12.62 -18.63
N GLY A 59 -16.87 -11.96 -17.48
CA GLY A 59 -18.05 -11.66 -16.67
C GLY A 59 -18.78 -10.41 -17.17
N THR A 60 -19.87 -10.08 -16.49
CA THR A 60 -20.51 -8.78 -16.67
C THR A 60 -19.63 -7.71 -16.05
N ILE A 61 -19.39 -6.61 -16.76
CA ILE A 61 -18.55 -5.51 -16.28
C ILE A 61 -19.30 -4.73 -15.20
N ILE A 62 -18.66 -4.58 -14.03
CA ILE A 62 -19.07 -3.67 -12.96
C ILE A 62 -18.46 -2.29 -13.20
N ALA A 63 -17.15 -2.25 -13.48
CA ALA A 63 -16.41 -1.02 -13.71
C ALA A 63 -15.36 -1.26 -14.78
N GLU A 64 -15.41 -0.50 -15.88
CA GLU A 64 -14.52 -0.65 -17.05
C GLU A 64 -13.04 -0.46 -16.71
N ARG A 65 -12.74 0.37 -15.70
CA ARG A 65 -11.38 0.75 -15.35
C ARG A 65 -11.01 0.39 -13.91
N GLY A 66 -11.70 -0.53 -13.24
CA GLY A 66 -11.31 -1.02 -11.90
C GLY A 66 -10.89 0.02 -10.85
N CYS A 67 -11.36 1.26 -10.98
CA CYS A 67 -11.04 2.43 -10.16
C CYS A 67 -9.57 2.57 -9.73
N GLY A 68 -8.62 2.39 -10.67
CA GLY A 68 -7.19 2.55 -10.40
C GLY A 68 -6.55 1.42 -9.60
N GLY A 69 -7.10 0.20 -9.64
CA GLY A 69 -6.49 -0.96 -9.01
C GLY A 69 -7.11 -2.31 -9.37
N GLN A 70 -6.75 -3.35 -8.62
CA GLN A 70 -7.26 -4.71 -8.79
C GLN A 70 -8.31 -5.04 -7.74
N ASN A 71 -9.36 -5.79 -8.12
CA ASN A 71 -10.39 -6.25 -7.19
C ASN A 71 -9.78 -7.09 -6.05
N LYS A 72 -10.23 -6.88 -4.81
CA LYS A 72 -9.78 -7.61 -3.60
C LYS A 72 -10.91 -8.41 -2.95
N GLY A 73 -12.14 -8.20 -3.40
CA GLY A 73 -13.30 -9.02 -3.05
C GLY A 73 -14.42 -8.26 -2.36
N LEU A 74 -15.47 -9.01 -2.01
CA LEU A 74 -16.75 -8.49 -1.54
C LEU A 74 -16.88 -8.59 -0.02
N ASN A 75 -17.40 -7.54 0.59
CA ASN A 75 -17.79 -7.51 1.99
C ASN A 75 -19.24 -7.02 2.12
N LYS A 76 -19.91 -7.42 3.19
CA LYS A 76 -21.24 -6.92 3.55
C LYS A 76 -21.16 -6.21 4.87
N LEU A 77 -21.64 -4.97 4.92
CA LEU A 77 -21.68 -4.18 6.14
C LEU A 77 -23.14 -3.91 6.54
N PRO A 78 -23.48 -3.94 7.84
CA PRO A 78 -24.83 -3.65 8.30
C PRO A 78 -25.16 -2.17 8.15
N THR A 79 -26.40 -1.88 7.74
CA THR A 79 -26.93 -0.50 7.61
C THR A 79 -27.80 -0.10 8.78
N ALA A 80 -27.92 1.20 9.02
CA ALA A 80 -28.69 1.77 10.13
C ALA A 80 -30.15 1.28 10.20
N ASN A 81 -30.74 0.96 9.04
CA ASN A 81 -32.13 0.52 8.93
C ASN A 81 -32.30 -1.01 9.00
N GLY A 82 -31.29 -1.75 9.47
CA GLY A 82 -31.33 -3.20 9.60
C GLY A 82 -31.13 -3.97 8.29
N GLY A 83 -30.62 -3.31 7.25
CA GLY A 83 -30.24 -3.92 5.98
C GLY A 83 -28.73 -4.18 5.88
N GLU A 84 -28.27 -4.47 4.66
CA GLU A 84 -26.85 -4.65 4.34
C GLU A 84 -26.47 -3.72 3.17
N VAL A 85 -25.25 -3.18 3.20
CA VAL A 85 -24.59 -2.61 2.04
C VAL A 85 -23.49 -3.56 1.61
N VAL A 86 -23.46 -3.87 0.32
CA VAL A 86 -22.38 -4.66 -0.27
C VAL A 86 -21.31 -3.69 -0.71
N ILE A 87 -20.08 -3.93 -0.29
CA ILE A 87 -18.92 -3.16 -0.73
C ILE A 87 -17.92 -4.09 -1.39
N SER A 88 -17.23 -3.57 -2.39
CA SER A 88 -16.07 -4.22 -2.96
C SER A 88 -14.82 -3.43 -2.60
N ALA A 89 -13.72 -4.15 -2.37
CA ALA A 89 -12.41 -3.57 -2.15
C ALA A 89 -11.60 -3.56 -3.45
N ILE A 90 -10.80 -2.52 -3.63
CA ILE A 90 -9.81 -2.39 -4.69
C ILE A 90 -8.47 -2.22 -4.02
N TRP A 91 -7.52 -3.06 -4.39
CA TRP A 91 -6.12 -2.81 -4.09
C TRP A 91 -5.58 -1.81 -5.10
N GLY A 92 -5.48 -0.56 -4.67
CA GLY A 92 -4.93 0.54 -5.43
C GLY A 92 -3.41 0.51 -5.38
N TYR A 93 -2.80 0.28 -6.53
CA TYR A 93 -1.35 0.46 -6.74
C TYR A 93 -1.04 1.94 -6.90
N ARG A 94 -1.41 2.74 -5.89
CA ARG A 94 -1.14 4.16 -5.89
C ARG A 94 0.32 4.38 -5.58
N THR A 95 1.04 4.94 -6.53
CA THR A 95 2.50 5.00 -6.49
C THR A 95 2.98 6.45 -6.37
N SER A 96 2.24 7.43 -6.89
CA SER A 96 2.44 8.87 -6.62
C SER A 96 1.33 9.74 -7.26
N PRO A 97 1.12 11.01 -6.85
CA PRO A 97 0.37 11.98 -7.66
C PRO A 97 0.95 12.25 -9.06
N ILE A 98 2.23 11.89 -9.29
CA ILE A 98 2.94 12.07 -10.56
C ILE A 98 3.08 10.78 -11.39
N SER A 99 2.35 9.71 -11.04
CA SER A 99 2.41 8.45 -11.79
C SER A 99 2.21 8.69 -13.30
N LEU A 100 2.99 7.99 -14.12
CA LEU A 100 2.99 8.14 -15.57
C LEU A 100 1.59 7.88 -16.14
N ALA A 101 1.00 8.89 -16.78
CA ALA A 101 -0.23 8.74 -17.54
C ALA A 101 0.10 8.55 -19.03
N TRP A 102 -0.05 7.33 -19.55
CA TRP A 102 0.07 7.06 -20.98
C TRP A 102 -1.31 7.02 -21.62
N ALA A 103 -1.54 7.85 -22.64
CA ALA A 103 -2.84 7.98 -23.32
C ALA A 103 -4.03 8.27 -22.38
N GLY A 104 -3.81 9.07 -21.32
CA GLY A 104 -4.86 9.39 -20.34
C GLY A 104 -5.20 8.25 -19.37
N MET A 105 -4.38 7.19 -19.35
CA MET A 105 -4.48 6.08 -18.41
C MET A 105 -3.27 6.09 -17.48
N VAL A 106 -3.50 5.99 -16.17
CA VAL A 106 -2.43 5.78 -15.20
C VAL A 106 -1.84 4.40 -15.50
N GLN A 107 -0.59 4.37 -15.95
CA GLN A 107 0.16 3.13 -16.05
C GLN A 107 0.67 2.82 -14.66
N HIS A 108 0.18 1.73 -14.09
CA HIS A 108 0.63 1.24 -12.80
C HIS A 108 1.83 0.31 -13.04
N GLY A 109 2.85 0.42 -12.20
CA GLY A 109 4.13 -0.28 -12.40
C GLY A 109 5.03 -0.25 -11.17
N ASP A 110 4.88 0.75 -10.31
CA ASP A 110 5.66 0.78 -9.08
C ASP A 110 5.34 -0.42 -8.15
N ASN A 111 6.44 -1.00 -7.68
CA ASN A 111 6.54 -2.26 -6.97
C ASN A 111 6.26 -2.11 -5.48
N SER A 112 6.11 -0.90 -4.95
CA SER A 112 5.98 -0.61 -3.53
C SER A 112 4.59 -0.95 -2.98
N GLN A 113 4.48 -2.12 -2.35
CA GLN A 113 3.31 -2.47 -1.54
C GLN A 113 3.20 -1.59 -0.30
N ALA A 114 4.32 -1.03 0.19
CA ALA A 114 4.35 -0.15 1.36
C ALA A 114 3.49 1.11 1.22
N ILE A 115 3.30 1.62 0.00
CA ILE A 115 2.53 2.84 -0.28
C ILE A 115 1.21 2.58 -1.00
N SER A 116 0.87 1.30 -1.19
CA SER A 116 -0.39 0.89 -1.77
C SER A 116 -1.57 1.29 -0.88
N SER A 117 -2.72 1.53 -1.51
CA SER A 117 -3.94 1.95 -0.83
C SER A 117 -5.04 0.92 -1.05
N THR A 118 -5.96 0.80 -0.10
CA THR A 118 -7.21 0.07 -0.34
C THR A 118 -8.34 1.07 -0.53
N TYR A 119 -9.03 1.00 -1.66
CA TYR A 119 -10.25 1.76 -1.89
C TYR A 119 -11.46 0.85 -1.68
N TRP A 120 -12.55 1.45 -1.25
CA TRP A 120 -13.81 0.76 -1.03
C TRP A 120 -14.89 1.45 -1.83
N TYR A 121 -15.72 0.67 -2.51
CA TYR A 121 -16.85 1.22 -3.26
C TYR A 121 -18.10 0.35 -3.07
N PRO A 122 -19.30 0.98 -2.99
CA PRO A 122 -20.53 0.23 -2.85
C PRO A 122 -20.92 -0.46 -4.15
N LEU A 123 -21.53 -1.63 -4.03
CA LEU A 123 -22.25 -2.27 -5.12
C LEU A 123 -23.75 -2.11 -4.91
N GLU A 124 -24.42 -1.63 -5.94
CA GLU A 124 -25.86 -1.60 -6.01
C GLU A 124 -26.38 -2.76 -6.85
N PHE A 125 -27.57 -3.25 -6.48
CA PHE A 125 -28.24 -4.33 -7.19
C PHE A 125 -29.59 -3.84 -7.70
N ASP A 126 -30.00 -4.29 -8.88
CA ASP A 126 -31.39 -4.14 -9.32
C ASP A 126 -32.30 -5.21 -8.68
N GLU A 127 -33.60 -5.15 -8.98
CA GLU A 127 -34.59 -6.11 -8.47
C GLU A 127 -34.32 -7.56 -8.90
N GLY A 128 -33.60 -7.77 -10.00
CA GLY A 128 -33.20 -9.07 -10.52
C GLY A 128 -31.89 -9.60 -9.95
N GLY A 129 -31.26 -8.87 -9.02
CA GLY A 129 -29.95 -9.21 -8.49
C GLY A 129 -28.83 -9.00 -9.53
N ARG A 130 -29.00 -8.07 -10.46
CA ARG A 130 -27.91 -7.62 -11.32
C ARG A 130 -27.11 -6.56 -10.62
N VAL A 131 -25.78 -6.64 -10.69
CA VAL A 131 -24.92 -5.57 -10.16
C VAL A 131 -25.03 -4.41 -11.12
N LYS A 132 -25.44 -3.25 -10.63
CA LYS A 132 -25.45 -2.04 -11.45
C LYS A 132 -24.02 -1.64 -11.81
N GLU A 133 -23.84 -1.12 -13.02
CA GLU A 133 -22.57 -0.52 -13.42
C GLU A 133 -22.18 0.59 -12.43
N TYR A 134 -20.90 0.62 -12.08
CA TYR A 134 -20.34 1.55 -11.11
C TYR A 134 -19.36 2.50 -11.78
N THR A 135 -19.58 3.80 -11.57
CA THR A 135 -18.62 4.85 -11.91
C THR A 135 -17.74 5.15 -10.71
N CYS A 136 -16.43 5.10 -10.89
CA CYS A 136 -15.44 5.31 -9.84
C CYS A 136 -15.48 6.73 -9.26
N ALA A 137 -16.27 6.92 -8.21
CA ALA A 137 -16.35 8.17 -7.47
C ALA A 137 -15.19 8.33 -6.47
N ALA A 138 -14.72 9.57 -6.27
CA ALA A 138 -13.66 9.88 -5.30
C ALA A 138 -14.13 9.79 -3.84
N GLU A 139 -15.43 10.01 -3.61
CA GLU A 139 -16.07 9.91 -2.30
C GLU A 139 -17.37 9.11 -2.44
N VAL A 140 -17.67 8.30 -1.42
CA VAL A 140 -18.90 7.51 -1.34
C VAL A 140 -19.52 7.67 0.04
N GLN A 141 -20.84 7.73 0.11
CA GLN A 141 -21.57 7.75 1.37
C GLN A 141 -22.19 6.38 1.62
N LEU A 142 -21.85 5.75 2.73
CA LEU A 142 -22.39 4.45 3.12
C LEU A 142 -23.34 4.61 4.32
N PRO A 143 -24.59 4.17 4.24
CA PRO A 143 -25.56 4.31 5.32
C PRO A 143 -25.35 3.23 6.40
N LEU A 144 -24.18 3.23 7.04
CA LEU A 144 -23.81 2.23 8.06
C LEU A 144 -24.60 2.44 9.36
N VAL A 145 -24.75 1.37 10.15
CA VAL A 145 -25.25 1.49 11.53
C VAL A 145 -24.44 2.53 12.31
N GLU A 146 -25.11 3.31 13.15
CA GLU A 146 -24.44 4.26 14.03
C GLU A 146 -23.36 3.51 14.84
N GLN A 147 -22.13 4.02 14.81
CA GLN A 147 -21.03 3.42 15.53
C GLN A 147 -21.42 3.33 17.01
N ARG A 148 -21.61 2.12 17.54
CA ARG A 148 -21.51 1.93 18.98
C ARG A 148 -20.11 2.38 19.34
N GLN A 149 -19.98 3.48 20.07
CA GLN A 149 -18.71 4.11 20.42
C GLN A 149 -17.77 3.10 21.10
N ARG A 150 -17.04 2.31 20.32
CA ARG A 150 -15.69 1.93 20.68
C ARG A 150 -14.88 3.16 20.36
N LYS A 151 -14.24 3.73 21.38
CA LYS A 151 -13.09 4.61 21.17
C LYS A 151 -12.04 3.76 20.45
N VAL A 152 -12.14 3.67 19.13
CA VAL A 152 -11.03 3.22 18.32
C VAL A 152 -10.02 4.34 18.44
N PRO A 153 -8.80 4.09 18.95
CA PRO A 153 -7.77 5.11 18.98
C PRO A 153 -7.63 5.70 17.57
N VAL A 154 -7.65 7.02 17.46
CA VAL A 154 -7.25 7.66 16.21
C VAL A 154 -5.78 7.31 16.03
N MET A 155 -5.50 6.46 15.05
CA MET A 155 -4.12 6.09 14.74
C MET A 155 -3.39 7.35 14.25
N PRO A 156 -2.16 7.61 14.71
CA PRO A 156 -1.34 8.67 14.16
C PRO A 156 -1.25 8.56 12.64
N SER A 157 -1.21 9.69 11.94
CA SER A 157 -1.03 9.70 10.49
C SER A 157 0.41 9.39 10.15
N TYR A 158 0.71 8.11 9.94
CA TYR A 158 1.98 7.67 9.40
C TYR A 158 2.06 7.97 7.90
N GLN A 159 3.26 8.31 7.41
CA GLN A 159 3.50 8.57 6.00
C GLN A 159 4.76 7.83 5.56
N PRO A 160 4.72 7.08 4.45
CA PRO A 160 5.94 6.55 3.85
C PRO A 160 6.76 7.71 3.26
N ASP A 161 8.06 7.71 3.52
CA ASP A 161 8.98 8.70 3.00
C ASP A 161 10.11 8.02 2.22
N CYS A 162 10.09 8.16 0.89
CA CYS A 162 11.03 7.53 -0.03
C CYS A 162 12.00 8.56 -0.62
N ARG A 163 12.85 9.11 0.24
CA ARG A 163 13.82 10.16 -0.13
C ARG A 163 15.28 9.77 0.18
N VAL A 164 15.56 8.49 0.44
CA VAL A 164 16.95 7.99 0.53
C VAL A 164 17.40 7.54 -0.86
N ARG A 165 18.22 8.35 -1.55
CA ARG A 165 18.72 8.11 -2.92
C ARG A 165 20.23 8.35 -3.00
N ASP A 166 20.83 8.14 -4.17
CA ASP A 166 22.28 8.34 -4.41
C ASP A 166 22.83 9.73 -4.02
N ASN A 167 21.99 10.76 -4.10
CA ASN A 167 22.35 12.15 -3.85
C ASN A 167 21.72 12.75 -2.58
N THR A 168 20.97 11.96 -1.83
CA THR A 168 20.18 12.41 -0.68
C THR A 168 20.40 11.48 0.51
N THR A 169 20.70 12.07 1.65
CA THR A 169 20.85 11.35 2.91
C THR A 169 19.72 11.75 3.85
N PHE A 170 18.95 10.78 4.29
CA PHE A 170 17.99 11.00 5.37
C PHE A 170 18.74 11.14 6.69
N VAL A 171 18.32 12.08 7.54
CA VAL A 171 18.91 12.33 8.86
C VAL A 171 17.80 12.53 9.90
N GLN A 172 17.92 11.81 11.00
CA GLN A 172 17.14 11.99 12.21
C GLN A 172 18.05 12.36 13.38
N THR A 173 17.73 13.43 14.09
CA THR A 173 18.39 13.79 15.37
C THR A 173 17.37 14.01 16.48
N GLY A 174 17.84 14.03 17.73
CA GLY A 174 17.03 14.40 18.89
C GLY A 174 15.86 13.45 19.19
N LEU A 175 15.93 12.19 18.75
CA LEU A 175 15.07 11.13 19.25
C LEU A 175 15.76 10.38 20.37
N ASP A 176 14.99 10.01 21.37
CA ASP A 176 15.30 8.90 22.25
C ASP A 176 15.08 7.57 21.50
N PHE A 177 16.18 6.88 21.22
CA PHE A 177 16.18 5.57 20.58
C PHE A 177 16.06 4.40 21.58
N GLY A 178 15.98 4.70 22.89
CA GLY A 178 15.87 3.71 23.94
C GLY A 178 17.17 2.93 24.21
N GLU A 179 17.05 1.89 25.04
CA GLU A 179 18.13 0.92 25.29
C GLU A 179 17.94 -0.30 24.39
N GLY A 180 18.95 -0.63 23.57
CA GLY A 180 18.91 -1.78 22.66
C GLY A 180 19.12 -1.39 21.19
N PRO A 181 18.98 -2.32 20.24
CA PRO A 181 19.14 -2.01 18.82
C PRO A 181 18.06 -1.02 18.34
N ILE A 182 18.43 -0.09 17.46
CA ILE A 182 17.46 0.73 16.73
C ILE A 182 16.75 -0.16 15.72
N ARG A 183 15.41 -0.17 15.77
CA ARG A 183 14.58 -0.92 14.82
C ARG A 183 13.71 0.02 14.04
N ILE A 184 13.81 0.01 12.72
CA ILE A 184 13.04 0.92 11.85
C ILE A 184 12.46 0.12 10.69
N PRO A 185 11.17 0.31 10.34
CA PRO A 185 10.63 -0.23 9.12
C PRO A 185 11.21 0.54 7.93
N VAL A 186 11.84 -0.20 7.03
CA VAL A 186 12.34 0.30 5.75
C VAL A 186 11.67 -0.45 4.61
N PHE A 187 11.58 0.19 3.46
CA PHE A 187 11.16 -0.45 2.21
C PHE A 187 12.03 0.04 1.07
N GLN A 188 12.03 -0.68 -0.04
CA GLN A 188 12.66 -0.26 -1.27
C GLN A 188 11.62 0.00 -2.35
N ARG A 189 11.94 0.90 -3.27
CA ARG A 189 11.09 1.27 -4.40
C ARG A 189 11.96 1.65 -5.58
N THR A 190 11.80 0.96 -6.70
CA THR A 190 12.48 1.35 -7.94
C THR A 190 11.67 2.42 -8.68
N ASP A 191 12.34 3.21 -9.51
CA ASP A 191 11.69 4.28 -10.27
C ASP A 191 10.70 3.73 -11.29
N ASP A 192 9.49 4.30 -11.27
CA ASP A 192 8.45 3.97 -12.23
C ASP A 192 8.69 4.69 -13.56
N LEU A 193 9.49 4.07 -14.42
CA LEU A 193 9.76 4.54 -15.78
C LEU A 193 8.69 4.05 -16.79
N GLY A 194 7.60 3.46 -16.31
CA GLY A 194 6.50 2.93 -17.12
C GLY A 194 6.60 1.44 -17.47
N PRO A 195 5.60 0.88 -18.17
CA PRO A 195 5.36 -0.57 -18.24
C PRO A 195 6.42 -1.38 -18.99
N TYR A 196 7.24 -0.74 -19.82
CA TYR A 196 8.25 -1.40 -20.67
C TYR A 196 9.69 -1.07 -20.28
N ALA A 197 9.88 -0.14 -19.34
CA ALA A 197 11.18 0.40 -19.00
C ALA A 197 11.41 0.51 -17.48
N GLN A 198 10.62 -0.20 -16.66
CA GLN A 198 10.82 -0.28 -15.20
C GLN A 198 12.30 -0.47 -14.86
N ASP A 199 12.78 0.24 -13.84
CA ASP A 199 14.20 0.26 -13.51
C ASP A 199 14.62 -0.94 -12.64
N GLY A 200 14.25 -2.12 -13.14
CA GLY A 200 14.42 -3.39 -12.45
C GLY A 200 13.44 -3.59 -11.28
N PRO A 201 13.36 -4.83 -10.77
CA PRO A 201 12.52 -5.15 -9.64
C PRO A 201 13.19 -4.74 -8.32
N VAL A 202 14.52 -4.68 -8.21
CA VAL A 202 15.25 -4.50 -6.94
C VAL A 202 16.22 -3.33 -7.09
N MET A 203 16.45 -2.58 -6.01
CA MET A 203 17.44 -1.51 -5.94
C MET A 203 18.83 -2.05 -6.33
N ASP A 204 19.60 -1.25 -7.06
CA ASP A 204 20.91 -1.62 -7.60
C ASP A 204 22.07 -1.43 -6.61
N ALA A 205 21.81 -0.84 -5.43
CA ALA A 205 22.78 -0.71 -4.35
C ALA A 205 22.15 -0.89 -2.96
N ALA A 206 23.00 -1.16 -1.96
CA ALA A 206 22.61 -1.40 -0.58
C ALA A 206 22.13 -0.13 0.14
N LEU A 207 21.23 -0.31 1.11
CA LEU A 207 20.90 0.71 2.10
C LEU A 207 21.97 0.72 3.19
N VAL A 208 22.52 1.90 3.50
CA VAL A 208 23.47 2.09 4.59
C VAL A 208 22.81 2.90 5.70
N MET A 209 22.76 2.32 6.89
CA MET A 209 22.33 3.02 8.10
C MET A 209 23.56 3.37 8.93
N THR A 210 23.69 4.63 9.35
CA THR A 210 24.79 5.10 10.20
C THR A 210 24.24 5.74 11.47
N VAL A 211 24.76 5.31 12.61
CA VAL A 211 24.48 5.88 13.92
C VAL A 211 25.70 6.67 14.35
N GLN A 212 25.48 7.95 14.63
CA GLN A 212 26.48 8.84 15.21
C GLN A 212 26.18 8.97 16.71
N TYR A 213 27.20 8.77 17.54
CA TYR A 213 27.10 8.93 18.99
C TYR A 213 27.56 10.33 19.42
N GLU A 214 27.16 10.74 20.62
CA GLU A 214 27.51 12.05 21.19
C GLU A 214 29.01 12.22 21.44
N ASP A 215 29.76 11.13 21.64
CA ASP A 215 31.21 11.15 21.81
C ASP A 215 32.00 11.36 20.50
N GLY A 216 31.29 11.42 19.37
CA GLY A 216 31.88 11.60 18.04
C GLY A 216 32.19 10.29 17.30
N THR A 217 32.02 9.13 17.93
CA THR A 217 32.14 7.83 17.26
C THR A 217 30.91 7.52 16.40
N GLN A 218 31.07 6.58 15.45
CA GLN A 218 29.99 6.16 14.56
C GLN A 218 30.01 4.64 14.34
N SER A 219 28.83 4.06 14.18
CA SER A 219 28.64 2.69 13.69
C SER A 219 27.79 2.70 12.43
N SER A 220 28.08 1.80 11.48
CA SER A 220 27.30 1.66 10.25
C SER A 220 26.96 0.21 9.96
N VAL A 221 25.77 -0.02 9.42
CA VAL A 221 25.31 -1.32 8.93
C VAL A 221 24.85 -1.14 7.48
N SER A 222 25.26 -2.07 6.62
CA SER A 222 24.85 -2.11 5.22
C SER A 222 23.90 -3.27 5.01
N PHE A 223 22.73 -2.98 4.45
CA PHE A 223 21.70 -3.94 4.10
C PHE A 223 21.70 -4.10 2.58
N PRO A 224 22.11 -5.27 2.06
CA PRO A 224 21.92 -5.61 0.66
C PRO A 224 20.49 -5.34 0.20
N ALA A 225 20.31 -4.93 -1.06
CA ALA A 225 18.97 -4.67 -1.59
C ALA A 225 18.03 -5.88 -1.52
N SER A 226 18.57 -7.10 -1.47
CA SER A 226 17.79 -8.33 -1.25
C SER A 226 17.16 -8.45 0.14
N ASP A 227 17.67 -7.71 1.12
CA ASP A 227 17.29 -7.83 2.53
C ASP A 227 16.18 -6.83 2.90
N VAL A 228 15.91 -5.87 2.02
CA VAL A 228 14.81 -4.92 2.12
C VAL A 228 13.72 -5.35 1.14
N SER A 229 12.45 -5.37 1.52
CA SER A 229 11.36 -5.72 0.60
C SER A 229 10.68 -4.48 0.00
N TRP A 230 9.82 -4.67 -1.01
CA TRP A 230 8.88 -3.64 -1.45
C TRP A 230 7.72 -3.41 -0.47
N ALA A 231 7.57 -4.31 0.49
CA ALA A 231 6.76 -4.13 1.69
C ALA A 231 7.66 -3.71 2.86
N PRO A 232 7.13 -3.04 3.90
CA PRO A 232 7.93 -2.64 5.05
C PRO A 232 8.58 -3.86 5.72
N THR A 233 9.90 -3.81 5.87
CA THR A 233 10.73 -4.77 6.59
C THR A 233 11.38 -4.06 7.77
N ILE A 234 11.30 -4.63 8.97
CA ILE A 234 12.03 -4.09 10.12
C ILE A 234 13.50 -4.46 9.97
N VAL A 235 14.36 -3.45 9.89
CA VAL A 235 15.82 -3.61 9.97
C VAL A 235 16.31 -3.17 11.34
N GLU A 236 17.40 -3.78 11.78
CA GLU A 236 17.98 -3.55 13.11
C GLU A 236 19.41 -3.05 13.01
N VAL A 237 19.72 -1.98 13.73
CA VAL A 237 21.09 -1.49 13.92
C VAL A 237 21.46 -1.64 15.39
N PRO A 238 22.47 -2.46 15.72
CA PRO A 238 22.92 -2.60 17.11
C PRO A 238 23.49 -1.27 17.61
N LEU A 239 23.10 -0.88 18.82
CA LEU A 239 23.69 0.26 19.53
C LEU A 239 24.88 -0.19 20.36
N GLU A 240 25.89 0.68 20.44
CA GLU A 240 26.97 0.52 21.40
C GLU A 240 26.46 0.78 22.83
N THR A 241 26.68 -0.20 23.71
CA THR A 241 26.14 -0.18 25.08
C THR A 241 26.60 1.08 25.83
N GLY A 242 25.62 1.83 26.34
CA GLY A 242 25.87 3.01 27.18
C GLY A 242 26.27 4.27 26.41
N GLN A 243 26.27 4.23 25.08
CA GLN A 243 26.54 5.42 24.26
C GLN A 243 25.25 6.08 23.79
N PRO A 244 24.98 7.35 24.19
CA PRO A 244 23.81 8.07 23.69
C PRO A 244 23.96 8.39 22.20
N VAL A 245 22.89 8.16 21.46
CA VAL A 245 22.80 8.42 20.02
C VAL A 245 22.56 9.90 19.79
N LYS A 246 23.42 10.52 18.98
CA LYS A 246 23.29 11.90 18.52
C LYS A 246 22.39 11.99 17.29
N SER A 247 22.62 11.10 16.32
CA SER A 247 21.82 11.06 15.10
C SER A 247 21.85 9.69 14.43
N LEU A 248 20.80 9.41 13.68
CA LEU A 248 20.72 8.31 12.72
C LEU A 248 20.67 8.90 11.31
N SER A 249 21.41 8.32 10.38
CA SER A 249 21.30 8.64 8.95
C SER A 249 21.12 7.39 8.09
N LEU A 250 20.40 7.56 6.98
CA LEU A 250 20.18 6.54 5.97
C LEU A 250 20.64 7.08 4.61
N SER A 251 21.48 6.33 3.92
CA SER A 251 22.01 6.67 2.60
C SER A 251 22.09 5.45 1.69
N THR A 252 22.24 5.70 0.40
CA THR A 252 22.48 4.66 -0.61
C THR A 252 23.29 5.27 -1.75
N THR A 253 23.86 4.43 -2.61
CA THR A 253 24.38 4.85 -3.92
C THR A 253 23.50 4.35 -5.05
N ALA A 254 22.28 3.91 -4.74
CA ALA A 254 21.39 3.31 -5.71
C ALA A 254 20.84 4.36 -6.69
N THR A 255 20.89 4.04 -7.97
CA THR A 255 20.54 4.98 -9.05
C THR A 255 19.16 4.73 -9.65
N ASN A 256 18.55 3.60 -9.30
CA ASN A 256 17.31 3.12 -9.89
C ASN A 256 16.07 3.29 -9.00
N GLY A 257 16.12 4.16 -7.98
CA GLY A 257 14.98 4.36 -7.09
C GLY A 257 15.29 5.06 -5.76
N CYS A 258 14.57 4.64 -4.71
CA CYS A 258 14.75 5.11 -3.34
C CYS A 258 14.52 3.99 -2.31
N TYR A 259 15.26 4.08 -1.20
CA TYR A 259 14.81 3.46 0.04
C TYR A 259 13.88 4.42 0.77
N GLY A 260 12.96 3.87 1.54
CA GLY A 260 12.04 4.65 2.33
C GLY A 260 11.90 4.17 3.76
N VAL A 261 11.47 5.08 4.61
CA VAL A 261 11.16 4.87 6.02
C VAL A 261 9.70 5.20 6.28
N LEU A 262 9.20 4.82 7.46
CA LEU A 262 7.91 5.31 7.95
C LEU A 262 8.13 6.57 8.79
N ALA A 263 7.57 7.70 8.36
CA ALA A 263 7.49 8.91 9.14
C ALA A 263 6.21 8.91 9.99
N GLU A 264 6.28 9.50 11.17
CA GLU A 264 5.16 9.72 12.07
C GLU A 264 5.10 11.18 12.54
N PRO A 265 3.94 11.65 13.06
CA PRO A 265 3.86 12.98 13.64
C PRO A 265 4.89 13.14 14.76
N LYS A 266 5.52 14.31 14.82
CA LYS A 266 6.54 14.62 15.83
C LYS A 266 6.01 14.48 17.25
N LYS A 267 6.69 13.67 18.05
CA LYS A 267 6.38 13.43 19.46
C LYS A 267 7.43 14.05 20.39
N MET A 268 8.68 14.13 19.95
CA MET A 268 9.79 14.64 20.76
C MET A 268 10.14 16.09 20.40
N GLN A 269 10.10 16.96 21.40
CA GLN A 269 10.48 18.36 21.24
C GLN A 269 12.00 18.44 21.03
N GLY A 270 12.44 19.07 19.94
CA GLY A 270 13.85 19.13 19.56
C GLY A 270 14.33 18.00 18.65
N SER A 271 13.48 17.02 18.32
CA SER A 271 13.80 16.08 17.25
C SER A 271 13.79 16.79 15.90
N LYS A 272 14.66 16.33 15.00
CA LYS A 272 14.79 16.87 13.65
C LYS A 272 14.75 15.75 12.64
N TYR A 273 13.85 15.88 11.68
CA TYR A 273 13.66 14.93 10.59
C TYR A 273 13.93 15.64 9.28
N ALA A 274 14.98 15.24 8.57
CA ALA A 274 15.41 15.97 7.39
C ALA A 274 15.99 15.05 6.32
N VAL A 275 16.03 15.57 5.09
CA VAL A 275 16.82 15.02 3.99
C VAL A 275 17.89 16.04 3.64
N VAL A 276 19.13 15.59 3.51
CA VAL A 276 20.29 16.41 3.18
C VAL A 276 20.76 16.06 1.78
N ASP A 277 20.98 17.06 0.93
CA ASP A 277 21.58 16.94 -0.40
C ASP A 277 22.68 18.01 -0.61
N ALA A 278 23.08 18.20 -1.87
CA ALA A 278 24.09 19.19 -2.22
C ALA A 278 23.63 20.65 -2.07
N ASP A 279 22.32 20.90 -2.15
CA ASP A 279 21.71 22.24 -2.10
C ASP A 279 21.40 22.65 -0.65
N GLY A 280 21.31 21.68 0.25
CA GLY A 280 21.25 21.91 1.68
C GLY A 280 20.45 20.85 2.40
N GLU A 281 19.59 21.29 3.31
CA GLU A 281 18.79 20.41 4.15
C GLU A 281 17.32 20.81 4.06
N ASP A 282 16.48 19.82 3.80
CA ASP A 282 15.02 19.92 3.77
C ASP A 282 14.42 19.25 5.02
N GLU A 283 14.13 20.07 6.04
CA GLU A 283 13.55 19.63 7.30
C GLU A 283 12.01 19.55 7.23
N ALA A 284 11.44 18.41 7.64
CA ALA A 284 10.02 18.29 7.93
C ALA A 284 9.76 18.55 9.42
N ALA A 285 9.44 19.80 9.75
CA ALA A 285 9.37 20.29 11.13
C ALA A 285 8.38 19.53 12.04
N ASP A 286 7.31 18.95 11.46
CA ASP A 286 6.22 18.27 12.14
C ASP A 286 6.32 16.73 12.11
N ALA A 287 7.44 16.18 11.64
CA ALA A 287 7.65 14.75 11.49
C ALA A 287 8.83 14.21 12.31
N GLN A 288 8.84 12.91 12.52
CA GLN A 288 9.98 12.11 12.99
C GLN A 288 9.93 10.70 12.39
N VAL A 289 11.05 9.98 12.37
CA VAL A 289 11.05 8.58 11.96
C VAL A 289 10.35 7.73 13.00
N TYR A 290 9.55 6.77 12.54
CA TYR A 290 8.98 5.77 13.41
C TYR A 290 10.07 4.76 13.80
N VAL A 291 10.30 4.63 15.11
CA VAL A 291 11.17 3.60 15.70
C VAL A 291 10.27 2.52 16.29
N HIS A 292 10.48 1.28 15.85
CA HIS A 292 9.76 0.11 16.36
C HIS A 292 10.28 -0.26 17.75
N VAL A 293 9.35 -0.43 18.70
CA VAL A 293 9.66 -0.83 20.08
C VAL A 293 9.03 -2.20 20.35
N ASP A 294 9.78 -3.12 20.95
CA ASP A 294 9.26 -4.45 21.31
C ASP A 294 8.04 -4.32 22.23
N GLY A 295 6.98 -5.08 21.92
CA GLY A 295 5.72 -5.05 22.66
C GLY A 295 4.79 -3.90 22.27
N SER A 296 5.13 -3.09 21.27
CA SER A 296 4.14 -2.28 20.56
C SER A 296 3.19 -3.21 19.80
N ASP A 297 1.87 -2.96 19.90
CA ASP A 297 0.80 -3.70 19.20
C ASP A 297 0.83 -3.49 17.67
N TRP A 298 2.01 -3.27 17.08
CA TRP A 298 2.17 -3.16 15.64
C TRP A 298 2.25 -4.57 15.04
N THR A 299 1.08 -5.06 14.63
CA THR A 299 1.00 -6.13 13.64
C THR A 299 1.22 -5.53 12.25
N PRO A 300 2.25 -5.96 11.48
CA PRO A 300 2.30 -5.68 10.06
C PRO A 300 1.01 -6.23 9.42
N TRP A 301 0.36 -5.38 8.63
CA TRP A 301 -0.93 -5.60 7.98
C TRP A 301 -0.98 -6.86 7.11
#